data_AF-A0AA43XM62-F1
#
_entry.id   AF-A0AA43XM62-F1
#
_cell.length_a   1.000
_cell.length_b   1.000
_cell.length_c   1.000
_cell.angle_alpha   90.00
_cell.angle_beta   90.00
_cell.angle_gamma   90.00
#
_symmetry.space_group_name_H-M   'P 1'
#
loop_
_entity.id
_entity.type
_entity.pdbx_description
1 polymer ?
#
loop_
_entity_poly.entity_id
_entity_poly.type
_entity_poly.pdbx_seq_one_letter_code
_entity_poly.pdbx_strand_id
1 'polypeptide(L)'
;MGNNKGFTLIELITVMAILTILMGIAVPRTYHIRENAALNVDINNGKLIKNNIDIYYSIYEKWPQSSEDIFGPGRYLSDPPIVQSRNGVFLIDNKGRVQVISGNEVYWCSSGTTTRITVNILK
;
A
#
# COMPACT_ATOMS: atom_id res chain seq x y z
N MET A 1 40.81 15.70 -46.46
CA MET A 1 40.31 16.88 -45.72
C MET A 1 39.01 16.49 -45.00
N GLY A 2 39.00 16.54 -43.67
CA GLY A 2 37.82 16.23 -42.86
C GLY A 2 36.76 17.32 -43.00
N ASN A 3 35.55 16.93 -43.42
CA ASN A 3 34.43 17.82 -43.65
C ASN A 3 33.71 18.10 -42.32
N ASN A 4 34.25 19.03 -41.54
CA ASN A 4 33.66 19.42 -40.25
C ASN A 4 32.43 20.30 -40.49
N LYS A 5 31.26 19.66 -40.64
CA LYS A 5 29.97 20.35 -40.66
C LYS A 5 29.62 20.78 -39.23
N GLY A 6 29.68 22.08 -38.98
CA GLY A 6 29.23 22.68 -37.72
C GLY A 6 27.71 22.70 -37.60
N PHE A 7 27.23 22.58 -36.37
CA PHE A 7 25.82 22.66 -36.00
C PHE A 7 25.25 24.04 -36.34
N THR A 8 24.04 24.10 -36.90
CA THR A 8 23.41 25.38 -37.25
C THR A 8 22.70 26.02 -36.05
N LEU A 9 22.62 27.34 -36.02
CA LEU A 9 21.88 28.10 -35.00
C LEU A 9 20.40 27.70 -34.95
N ILE A 10 19.81 27.42 -36.11
CA ILE A 10 18.39 27.03 -36.22
C ILE A 10 18.14 25.63 -35.64
N GLU A 11 19.09 24.70 -35.77
CA GLU A 11 19.00 23.38 -35.15
C GLU A 11 18.98 23.49 -33.62
N LEU A 12 19.83 24.34 -33.04
CA LEU A 12 19.87 24.51 -31.59
C LEU A 12 18.58 25.17 -31.06
N ILE A 13 18.06 26.18 -31.77
CA ILE A 13 16.83 26.89 -31.36
C ILE A 13 15.61 25.96 -31.45
N THR A 14 15.48 25.15 -32.50
CA THR A 14 14.35 24.24 -32.68
C THR A 14 14.35 23.13 -31.62
N VAL A 15 15.53 22.61 -31.27
CA VAL A 15 15.67 21.61 -30.20
C VAL A 15 15.24 22.18 -28.85
N MET A 16 15.67 23.40 -28.51
CA MET A 16 15.23 24.06 -27.28
C MET A 16 13.73 24.37 -27.28
N ALA A 17 13.17 24.75 -28.43
CA ALA A 17 11.74 24.98 -28.58
C ALA A 17 10.92 23.71 -28.29
N ILE A 18 11.36 22.54 -28.76
CA ILE A 18 10.65 21.27 -28.49
C ILE A 18 10.94 20.78 -27.06
N LEU A 19 12.17 20.93 -26.56
CA LEU A 19 12.54 20.54 -25.20
C LEU A 19 11.71 21.28 -24.15
N THR A 20 11.45 22.58 -24.33
CA THR A 20 10.63 23.35 -23.40
C THR A 20 9.17 22.88 -23.36
N ILE A 21 8.60 22.54 -24.52
CA ILE A 21 7.25 21.95 -24.61
C ILE A 21 7.21 20.60 -23.89
N LEU A 22 8.20 19.74 -24.11
CA LEU A 22 8.28 18.43 -23.46
C LEU A 22 8.45 18.56 -21.95
N MET A 23 9.30 19.48 -21.48
CA MET A 23 9.48 19.74 -20.05
C MET A 23 8.19 20.21 -19.37
N GLY A 24 7.35 20.99 -20.07
CA GLY A 24 6.07 21.45 -19.54
C GLY A 24 5.05 20.32 -19.28
N ILE A 25 5.13 19.23 -20.03
CA ILE A 25 4.23 18.06 -19.87
C ILE A 25 4.86 16.90 -19.10
N ALA A 26 6.15 16.99 -18.77
CA ALA A 26 6.94 15.89 -18.20
C ALA A 26 6.70 15.62 -16.69
N VAL A 27 5.52 15.91 -16.15
CA VAL A 27 5.21 15.63 -14.73
C VAL A 27 4.49 14.29 -14.58
N PRO A 28 5.16 13.22 -14.11
CA PRO A 28 4.50 11.96 -13.81
C PRO A 28 3.66 12.09 -12.54
N ARG A 29 2.35 11.77 -12.62
CA ARG A 29 1.42 11.79 -11.47
C ARG A 29 1.60 10.55 -10.57
N THR A 30 2.77 10.36 -9.98
CA THR A 30 3.09 9.16 -9.17
C THR A 30 2.72 9.27 -7.69
N TYR A 31 2.49 10.48 -7.17
CA TYR A 31 2.26 10.69 -5.74
C TYR A 31 1.06 9.91 -5.18
N HIS A 32 -0.11 10.02 -5.82
CA HIS A 32 -1.32 9.32 -5.36
C HIS A 32 -1.23 7.80 -5.55
N ILE A 33 -0.46 7.35 -6.54
CA ILE A 33 -0.27 5.93 -6.82
C ILE A 33 0.48 5.27 -5.66
N ARG A 34 1.50 5.94 -5.11
CA ARG A 34 2.29 5.40 -3.98
C ARG A 34 1.47 5.28 -2.70
N GLU A 35 0.65 6.27 -2.39
CA GLU A 35 -0.23 6.24 -1.21
C GLU A 35 -1.28 5.13 -1.32
N ASN A 36 -1.96 5.04 -2.47
CA ASN A 36 -2.93 3.97 -2.72
C ASN A 36 -2.28 2.59 -2.73
N ALA A 37 -1.06 2.45 -3.27
CA ALA A 37 -0.33 1.20 -3.27
C ALA A 37 0.03 0.77 -1.84
N ALA A 38 0.54 1.68 -1.01
CA ALA A 38 0.86 1.40 0.38
C ALA A 38 -0.38 0.93 1.16
N LEU A 39 -1.50 1.63 0.98
CA LEU A 39 -2.79 1.24 1.58
C LEU A 39 -3.27 -0.13 1.08
N ASN A 40 -3.13 -0.43 -0.21
CA ASN A 40 -3.53 -1.72 -0.76
C ASN A 40 -2.65 -2.87 -0.23
N VAL A 41 -1.35 -2.61 0.00
CA VAL A 41 -0.47 -3.59 0.66
C VAL A 41 -0.94 -3.87 2.08
N ASP A 42 -1.27 -2.84 2.85
CA ASP A 42 -1.77 -3.01 4.22
C ASP A 42 -3.09 -3.78 4.24
N ILE A 43 -4.04 -3.46 3.34
CA ILE A 43 -5.30 -4.20 3.21
C ILE A 43 -5.03 -5.70 2.94
N ASN A 44 -4.12 -6.01 2.01
CA ASN A 44 -3.77 -7.38 1.68
C ASN A 44 -3.09 -8.09 2.85
N ASN A 45 -2.19 -7.42 3.56
CA ASN A 45 -1.58 -7.93 4.78
C ASN A 45 -2.64 -8.21 5.86
N GLY A 46 -3.63 -7.33 6.03
CA GLY A 46 -4.77 -7.56 6.92
C GLY A 46 -5.61 -8.79 6.53
N LYS A 47 -5.79 -9.06 5.23
CA LYS A 47 -6.45 -10.29 4.76
C LYS A 47 -5.61 -11.54 5.07
N LEU A 48 -4.29 -11.48 4.91
CA LEU A 48 -3.41 -12.59 5.26
C LEU A 48 -3.49 -12.91 6.76
N ILE A 49 -3.47 -11.88 7.62
CA ILE A 49 -3.68 -12.03 9.06
C ILE A 49 -5.06 -12.69 9.32
N LYS A 50 -6.12 -12.19 8.69
CA LYS A 50 -7.47 -12.76 8.86
C LYS A 50 -7.53 -14.24 8.48
N ASN A 51 -6.95 -14.60 7.33
CA ASN A 51 -6.90 -15.99 6.87
C ASN A 51 -6.15 -16.88 7.86
N ASN A 52 -5.03 -16.41 8.40
CA ASN A 52 -4.27 -17.15 9.41
C ASN A 52 -5.10 -17.34 10.70
N ILE A 53 -5.80 -16.31 11.16
CA ILE A 53 -6.71 -16.39 12.32
C ILE A 53 -7.82 -17.42 12.07
N ASP A 54 -8.38 -17.47 10.86
CA ASP A 54 -9.40 -18.46 10.50
C ASP A 54 -8.87 -19.89 10.53
N ILE A 55 -7.64 -20.10 10.06
CA ILE A 55 -6.98 -21.40 10.14
C ILE A 55 -6.74 -21.78 11.61
N TYR A 56 -6.27 -20.84 12.44
CA TYR A 56 -6.10 -21.07 13.87
C TYR A 56 -7.42 -21.48 14.53
N TYR A 57 -8.50 -20.76 14.26
CA TYR A 57 -9.83 -21.10 14.78
C TYR A 57 -10.31 -22.46 14.28
N SER A 58 -10.03 -22.83 13.03
CA SER A 58 -10.39 -24.14 12.48
C SER A 58 -9.66 -25.31 13.15
N ILE A 59 -8.48 -25.08 13.74
CA ILE A 59 -7.66 -26.12 14.38
C ILE A 59 -7.96 -26.21 15.87
N TYR A 60 -8.07 -25.06 16.55
CA TYR A 60 -8.15 -24.98 18.01
C TYR A 60 -9.54 -24.64 18.53
N GLU A 61 -10.50 -24.33 17.64
CA GLU A 61 -11.88 -23.90 17.94
C GLU A 61 -11.94 -22.69 18.90
N LYS A 62 -10.86 -21.90 18.95
CA LYS A 62 -10.69 -20.77 19.85
C LYS A 62 -10.09 -19.58 19.10
N TRP A 63 -10.53 -18.38 19.46
CA TRP A 63 -9.95 -17.15 18.91
C TRP A 63 -8.59 -16.85 19.56
N PRO A 64 -7.60 -16.40 18.79
CA PRO A 64 -6.29 -16.03 19.34
C PRO A 64 -6.46 -14.91 20.37
N GLN A 65 -5.81 -15.07 21.53
CA GLN A 65 -5.86 -14.08 22.61
C GLN A 65 -4.62 -13.19 22.65
N SER A 66 -3.56 -13.61 21.95
CA SER A 66 -2.26 -12.98 21.95
C SER A 66 -1.67 -12.88 20.55
N SER A 67 -0.69 -11.99 20.35
CA SER A 67 0.06 -11.91 19.09
C SER A 67 0.78 -13.20 18.77
N GLU A 68 1.23 -13.94 19.78
CA GLU A 68 2.03 -15.16 19.68
C GLU A 68 1.21 -16.36 19.18
N ASP A 69 -0.12 -16.28 19.32
CA ASP A 69 -1.04 -17.26 18.72
C ASP A 69 -1.11 -17.13 17.20
N ILE A 70 -0.87 -15.93 16.69
CA ILE A 70 -1.02 -15.57 15.28
C ILE A 70 0.35 -15.55 14.58
N PHE A 71 1.35 -14.98 15.25
CA PHE A 71 2.70 -14.75 14.75
C PHE A 71 3.73 -15.56 15.52
N GLY A 72 4.69 -16.14 14.83
CA GLY A 72 5.84 -16.77 15.47
C GLY A 72 6.38 -18.00 14.74
N PRO A 73 7.48 -18.59 15.25
CA PRO A 73 8.09 -19.77 14.65
C PRO A 73 7.12 -20.96 14.69
N GLY A 74 6.87 -21.56 13.52
CA GLY A 74 5.92 -22.66 13.36
C GLY A 74 4.46 -22.23 13.15
N ARG A 75 4.17 -20.92 13.10
CA ARG A 75 2.88 -20.39 12.64
C ARG A 75 2.88 -20.13 11.13
N TYR A 76 1.70 -19.92 10.54
CA TYR A 76 1.58 -19.58 9.12
C TYR A 76 2.13 -18.19 8.78
N LEU A 77 2.20 -17.28 9.76
CA LEU A 77 2.89 -16.00 9.65
C LEU A 77 4.02 -15.97 10.67
N SER A 78 5.26 -15.90 10.18
CA SER A 78 6.45 -15.88 11.07
C SER A 78 6.56 -14.56 11.83
N ASP A 79 6.30 -13.45 11.15
CA ASP A 79 6.41 -12.11 11.69
C ASP A 79 5.18 -11.25 11.35
N PRO A 80 4.79 -10.30 12.21
CA PRO A 80 3.74 -9.35 11.89
C PRO A 80 4.17 -8.45 10.72
N PRO A 81 3.29 -8.22 9.73
CA PRO A 81 3.62 -7.33 8.61
C PRO A 81 3.75 -5.89 9.11
N ILE A 82 4.75 -5.18 8.58
CA ILE A 82 4.92 -3.74 8.81
C ILE A 82 3.89 -2.96 8.00
N VAL A 83 3.29 -1.96 8.64
CA VAL A 83 2.37 -1.01 8.01
C VAL A 83 3.15 -0.14 7.01
N GLN A 84 2.62 0.02 5.80
CA GLN A 84 3.18 0.88 4.76
C GLN A 84 2.41 2.20 4.60
N SER A 85 1.13 2.22 4.96
CA SER A 85 0.30 3.42 4.88
C SER A 85 0.62 4.44 5.97
N ARG A 86 0.37 5.71 5.66
CA ARG A 86 0.64 6.82 6.58
C ARG A 86 -0.30 6.72 7.79
N ASN A 87 0.29 6.64 8.99
CA ASN A 87 -0.43 6.44 10.25
C ASN A 87 -1.32 5.19 10.26
N GLY A 88 -0.91 4.14 9.56
CA GLY A 88 -1.69 2.91 9.52
C GLY A 88 -1.48 2.03 10.77
N VAL A 89 -2.51 1.25 11.13
CA VAL A 89 -2.46 0.31 12.26
C VAL A 89 -3.28 -0.93 11.92
N PHE A 90 -2.77 -2.12 12.29
CA PHE A 90 -3.52 -3.37 12.29
C PHE A 90 -4.17 -3.58 13.66
N LEU A 91 -5.49 -3.73 13.69
CA LEU A 91 -6.23 -4.07 14.91
C LEU A 91 -6.88 -5.44 14.75
N ILE A 92 -6.71 -6.28 15.77
CA ILE A 92 -7.28 -7.62 15.84
C ILE A 92 -8.17 -7.64 17.09
N ASP A 93 -9.44 -7.97 16.91
CA ASP A 93 -10.41 -8.09 18.00
C ASP A 93 -10.42 -9.50 18.58
N ASN A 94 -10.90 -9.66 19.82
CA ASN A 94 -11.05 -10.95 20.51
C ASN A 94 -12.05 -11.91 19.85
N LYS A 95 -12.77 -11.43 18.81
CA LYS A 95 -13.67 -12.21 17.95
C LYS A 95 -13.02 -12.60 16.61
N GLY A 96 -11.71 -12.45 16.46
CA GLY A 96 -10.98 -12.78 15.22
C GLY A 96 -11.23 -11.82 14.05
N ARG A 97 -11.77 -10.62 14.31
CA ARG A 97 -11.99 -9.59 13.30
C ARG A 97 -10.71 -8.78 13.11
N VAL A 98 -10.29 -8.58 11.87
CA VAL A 98 -9.10 -7.80 11.53
C VAL A 98 -9.51 -6.50 10.86
N GLN A 99 -8.94 -5.40 11.33
CA GLN A 99 -9.13 -4.06 10.80
C GLN A 99 -7.78 -3.44 10.43
N VAL A 100 -7.75 -2.73 9.32
CA VAL A 100 -6.64 -1.87 8.91
C VAL A 100 -7.15 -0.44 9.00
N ILE A 101 -6.54 0.37 9.87
CA ILE A 101 -6.82 1.80 9.94
C ILE A 101 -5.77 2.51 9.10
N SER A 102 -6.16 3.53 8.34
CA SER A 102 -5.25 4.43 7.63
C SER A 102 -5.84 5.84 7.64
N GLY A 103 -5.29 6.71 8.49
CA GLY A 103 -5.86 8.04 8.72
C GLY A 103 -7.27 7.97 9.32
N ASN A 104 -8.27 8.50 8.61
CA ASN A 104 -9.69 8.49 9.02
C ASN A 104 -10.50 7.33 8.40
N GLU A 105 -9.85 6.45 7.65
CA GLU A 105 -10.48 5.32 7.00
C GLU A 105 -10.19 4.03 7.77
N VAL A 106 -11.23 3.20 7.95
CA VAL A 106 -11.16 1.88 8.57
C VAL A 106 -11.56 0.83 7.56
N TYR A 107 -10.72 -0.18 7.38
CA TYR A 107 -10.93 -1.27 6.45
C TYR A 107 -11.09 -2.57 7.21
N TRP A 108 -12.25 -3.22 7.08
CA TRP A 108 -12.53 -4.52 7.66
C TRP A 108 -12.05 -5.60 6.71
N CYS A 109 -11.09 -6.42 7.15
CA CYS A 109 -10.56 -7.51 6.35
C CYS A 109 -11.32 -8.80 6.67
N SER A 110 -11.96 -9.36 5.65
CA SER A 110 -12.54 -10.70 5.63
C SER A 110 -11.81 -11.57 4.60
N SER A 111 -11.95 -12.89 4.71
CA SER A 111 -11.19 -13.90 3.95
C SER A 111 -11.41 -13.81 2.42
N GLY A 112 -12.43 -13.07 1.96
CA GLY A 112 -12.68 -12.79 0.55
C GLY A 112 -12.89 -11.31 0.18
N THR A 113 -13.31 -10.46 1.12
CA THR A 113 -13.73 -9.08 0.83
C THR A 113 -13.20 -8.11 1.88
N THR A 114 -12.79 -6.92 1.44
CA THR A 114 -12.52 -5.80 2.35
C THR A 114 -13.63 -4.78 2.27
N THR A 115 -14.21 -4.44 3.41
CA THR A 115 -15.22 -3.37 3.50
C THR A 115 -14.56 -2.10 4.05
N ARG A 116 -14.61 -1.01 3.29
CA ARG A 116 -14.11 0.31 3.73
C ARG A 116 -15.22 1.08 4.45
N ILE A 117 -14.88 1.71 5.56
CA ILE A 117 -15.74 2.64 6.32
C ILE A 117 -14.95 3.92 6.57
N THR A 118 -15.54 5.06 6.19
CA THR A 118 -15.02 6.39 6.52
C THR A 118 -15.53 6.82 7.89
N VAL A 119 -14.63 7.17 8.81
CA VAL A 119 -15.00 7.64 10.16
C VAL A 119 -15.04 9.17 10.15
N ASN A 120 -16.26 9.72 10.08
CA ASN A 120 -16.48 11.15 10.28
C ASN A 120 -16.48 11.46 11.77
N ILE A 121 -15.36 11.97 12.29
CA ILE A 121 -15.32 12.53 13.64
C ILE A 121 -15.99 13.91 13.56
N LEU A 122 -17.28 13.97 13.91
CA LEU A 122 -17.96 15.25 14.17
C LEU A 122 -17.27 15.87 15.40
N LYS A 123 -16.63 17.02 15.22
CA LYS A 123 -16.12 17.83 16.32
C LYS A 123 -17.25 18.48 17.09
#